data_AF-A0A2I0KCX2-F1
#
_entry.id   AF-A0A2I0KCX2-F1
#
_cell.length_a   1.000
_cell.length_b   1.000
_cell.length_c   1.000
_cell.angle_alpha   90.00
_cell.angle_beta   90.00
_cell.angle_gamma   90.00
#
_symmetry.space_group_name_H-M   'P 1'
#
loop_
_entity.id
_entity.type
_entity.pdbx_description
1 polymer ?
#
loop_
_entity_poly.entity_id
_entity_poly.type
_entity_poly.pdbx_seq_one_letter_code
_entity_poly.pdbx_strand_id
1 'polypeptide(L)'
;MYKQFTEVLHQTGVGWDEDTNTIMVSPYVWDKFIKKNKDFKTFQTNGCKNYKLLNEFFSSSTAIGALRISSTNPLRTFDENRQVLEEFLSTSKQQ
;
A
#
# COMPACT_ATOMS: atom_id res chain seq x y z
N MET A 1 -2.51 -6.80 4.68
CA MET A 1 -2.79 -7.62 3.47
C MET A 1 -2.05 -7.11 2.24
N TYR A 2 -2.46 -6.00 1.58
CA TYR A 2 -1.78 -5.47 0.38
C TYR A 2 -0.28 -5.22 0.59
N LYS A 3 0.09 -4.36 1.55
CA LYS A 3 1.50 -4.03 1.84
C LYS A 3 2.36 -5.25 2.14
N GLN A 4 1.81 -6.23 2.86
CA GLN A 4 2.52 -7.47 3.21
C GLN A 4 2.73 -8.34 1.97
N PHE A 5 1.71 -8.50 1.13
CA PHE A 5 1.84 -9.28 -0.11
C PHE A 5 2.81 -8.61 -1.09
N THR A 6 2.74 -7.27 -1.23
CA THR A 6 3.69 -6.49 -2.01
C THR A 6 5.13 -6.59 -1.47
N GLU A 7 5.31 -6.69 -0.15
CA GLU A 7 6.63 -6.91 0.47
C GLU A 7 7.28 -8.24 0.02
N VAL A 8 6.48 -9.29 -0.17
CA VAL A 8 6.98 -10.58 -0.69
C VAL A 8 7.27 -10.47 -2.18
N LEU A 9 6.40 -9.81 -2.96
CA LEU A 9 6.58 -9.61 -4.40
C LEU A 9 7.83 -8.81 -4.76
N HIS A 10 8.21 -7.82 -3.93
CA HIS A 10 9.38 -6.99 -4.17
C HIS A 10 10.72 -7.65 -3.79
N GLN A 11 10.73 -8.92 -3.36
CA GLN A 11 11.99 -9.64 -3.20
C GLN A 11 12.64 -9.95 -4.56
N THR A 12 13.96 -9.89 -4.62
CA THR A 12 14.72 -10.21 -5.84
C THR A 12 14.53 -11.68 -6.21
N GLY A 13 14.22 -11.95 -7.49
CA GLY A 13 14.07 -13.32 -8.00
C GLY A 13 12.72 -13.98 -7.71
N VAL A 14 11.72 -13.18 -7.33
CA VAL A 14 10.33 -13.63 -7.18
C VAL A 14 9.64 -13.71 -8.54
N GLY A 15 9.02 -14.85 -8.83
CA GLY A 15 8.02 -14.95 -9.89
C GLY A 15 6.63 -14.66 -9.33
N TRP A 16 5.79 -14.00 -10.12
CA TRP A 16 4.37 -13.85 -9.82
C TRP A 16 3.56 -14.51 -10.93
N ASP A 17 2.69 -15.44 -10.54
CA ASP A 17 1.68 -16.00 -11.44
C ASP A 17 0.45 -15.10 -11.34
N GLU A 18 0.20 -14.36 -12.40
CA GLU A 18 -0.87 -13.38 -12.49
C GLU A 18 -2.28 -14.04 -12.64
N ASP A 19 -2.35 -15.28 -13.14
CA ASP A 19 -3.60 -16.01 -13.35
C ASP A 19 -4.08 -16.64 -12.05
N THR A 20 -3.17 -17.23 -11.28
CA THR A 20 -3.48 -17.83 -9.97
C THR A 20 -3.28 -16.86 -8.81
N ASN A 21 -2.70 -15.69 -9.08
CA ASN A 21 -2.35 -14.66 -8.11
C ASN A 21 -1.53 -15.21 -6.92
N THR A 22 -0.57 -16.06 -7.28
CA THR A 22 0.29 -16.80 -6.37
C THR A 22 1.74 -16.37 -6.56
N ILE A 23 2.47 -16.26 -5.46
CA ILE A 23 3.89 -15.90 -5.48
C ILE A 23 4.72 -17.17 -5.60
N MET A 24 5.48 -17.28 -6.70
CA MET A 24 6.43 -18.35 -6.95
C MET A 24 7.81 -17.96 -6.43
N VAL A 25 8.13 -18.42 -5.22
CA VAL A 25 9.44 -18.27 -4.58
C VAL A 25 9.88 -19.57 -3.93
N SER A 26 11.17 -19.66 -3.62
CA SER A 26 11.69 -20.83 -2.92
C SER A 26 11.08 -20.98 -1.52
N PRO A 27 10.92 -22.22 -1.01
CA PRO A 27 10.44 -22.47 0.35
C PRO A 27 11.25 -21.73 1.42
N TYR A 28 12.55 -21.55 1.20
CA TYR A 28 13.44 -20.80 2.09
C TYR A 28 13.02 -19.33 2.24
N VAL A 29 12.60 -18.68 1.15
CA VAL A 29 12.11 -17.29 1.18
C VAL A 29 10.80 -17.22 1.96
N TRP A 30 9.88 -18.16 1.73
CA TRP A 30 8.64 -18.25 2.51
C TRP A 30 8.90 -18.45 4.01
N ASP A 31 9.83 -19.32 4.40
CA ASP A 31 10.19 -19.53 5.80
C ASP A 31 10.68 -18.26 6.48
N LYS A 32 11.44 -17.41 5.76
CA LYS A 32 11.90 -16.12 6.28
C LYS A 32 10.72 -15.18 6.58
N PHE A 33 9.75 -15.10 5.68
CA PHE A 33 8.54 -14.30 5.89
C PHE A 33 7.64 -14.87 6.98
N ILE A 34 7.42 -16.19 6.99
CA ILE A 34 6.58 -16.88 7.98
C ILE A 34 7.18 -16.76 9.39
N LYS A 35 8.52 -16.81 9.53
CA LYS A 35 9.21 -16.55 10.81
C LYS A 35 8.98 -15.12 11.32
N LYS A 36 8.91 -14.13 10.43
CA LYS A 36 8.62 -12.73 10.77
C LYS A 36 7.15 -12.53 11.15
N ASN A 37 6.23 -13.14 10.40
CA ASN A 37 4.81 -13.15 10.71
C ASN A 37 4.15 -14.44 10.17
N LYS A 38 3.49 -15.21 11.05
CA LYS A 38 2.81 -16.47 10.66
C LYS A 38 1.69 -16.26 9.65
N ASP A 39 1.13 -15.06 9.54
CA ASP A 39 0.08 -14.72 8.57
C ASP A 39 0.55 -14.90 7.12
N PHE A 40 1.86 -14.80 6.84
CA PHE A 40 2.41 -15.05 5.50
C PHE A 40 2.16 -16.48 5.00
N LYS A 41 1.91 -17.44 5.90
CA LYS A 41 1.53 -18.81 5.54
C LYS A 41 0.21 -18.84 4.75
N THR A 42 -0.71 -17.92 5.04
CA THR A 42 -1.97 -17.83 4.29
C THR A 42 -1.75 -17.38 2.84
N PHE A 43 -0.80 -16.47 2.60
CA PHE A 43 -0.42 -16.07 1.24
C PHE A 43 0.30 -17.17 0.48
N GLN A 44 1.09 -17.99 1.18
CA GLN A 44 1.73 -19.16 0.56
C GLN A 44 0.70 -20.19 0.10
N THR A 45 -0.30 -20.51 0.93
CA THR A 45 -1.30 -21.54 0.59
C THR A 45 -2.38 -21.04 -0.37
N ASN A 46 -2.84 -19.80 -0.20
CA ASN A 46 -4.06 -19.30 -0.85
C ASN A 46 -3.84 -18.11 -1.79
N GLY A 47 -2.61 -17.61 -1.92
CA GLY A 47 -2.32 -16.37 -2.63
C GLY A 47 -3.01 -15.16 -2.01
N CYS A 48 -3.21 -14.09 -2.81
CA CYS A 48 -3.96 -12.91 -2.38
C CYS A 48 -5.04 -12.55 -3.40
N LYS A 49 -6.15 -13.28 -3.42
CA LYS A 49 -7.25 -13.19 -4.43
C LYS A 49 -7.53 -11.80 -5.02
N ASN A 50 -7.64 -10.78 -4.17
CA ASN A 50 -7.98 -9.41 -4.61
C ASN A 50 -6.76 -8.52 -4.87
N TYR A 51 -5.56 -9.08 -5.01
CA TYR A 51 -4.33 -8.30 -5.14
C TYR A 51 -4.35 -7.35 -6.32
N LYS A 52 -4.86 -7.74 -7.49
CA LYS A 52 -4.96 -6.86 -8.66
C LYS A 52 -5.77 -5.60 -8.36
N LEU A 53 -6.97 -5.77 -7.80
CA LEU A 53 -7.83 -4.66 -7.37
C LEU A 53 -7.13 -3.81 -6.30
N LEU A 54 -6.55 -4.46 -5.28
CA LEU A 54 -5.80 -3.75 -4.25
C LEU A 54 -4.62 -2.96 -4.85
N ASN A 55 -3.91 -3.52 -5.82
CA ASN A 55 -2.83 -2.84 -6.51
C ASN A 55 -3.36 -1.65 -7.31
N GLU A 56 -4.46 -1.78 -8.03
CA GLU A 56 -5.09 -0.66 -8.75
C GLU A 56 -5.46 0.50 -7.79
N PHE A 57 -6.05 0.20 -6.64
CA PHE A 57 -6.44 1.23 -5.67
C PHE A 57 -5.28 1.79 -4.84
N PHE A 58 -4.28 0.97 -4.50
CA PHE A 58 -3.25 1.32 -3.52
C PHE A 58 -1.84 1.51 -4.10
N SER A 59 -1.58 1.16 -5.36
CA SER A 59 -0.25 1.37 -5.98
C SER A 59 0.09 2.84 -6.16
N SER A 60 -0.91 3.67 -6.49
CA SER A 60 -0.78 5.12 -6.71
C SER A 60 -1.13 5.95 -5.46
N SER A 61 -1.68 5.32 -4.42
CA SER A 61 -2.10 6.01 -3.20
C SER A 61 -0.89 6.37 -2.33
N THR A 62 -0.22 7.48 -2.69
CA THR A 62 0.79 8.12 -1.85
C THR A 62 0.12 9.21 -1.02
N ALA A 63 0.05 9.02 0.29
CA ALA A 63 -0.43 10.06 1.18
C ALA A 63 0.60 11.21 1.22
N ILE A 64 0.31 12.30 0.50
CA ILE A 64 1.16 13.52 0.49
C ILE A 64 1.16 14.19 1.88
N GLY A 65 0.08 14.03 2.65
CA GLY A 65 -0.04 14.60 4.00
C GLY A 65 -0.21 16.12 4.04
N ALA A 66 -0.34 16.78 2.89
CA ALA A 66 -0.53 18.23 2.77
C ALA A 66 -1.76 18.75 3.56
N LEU A 67 -2.80 17.92 3.69
CA LEU A 67 -4.01 18.25 4.44
C LEU A 67 -4.01 17.71 5.89
N ARG A 68 -2.84 17.35 6.45
CA ARG A 68 -2.75 16.82 7.82
C ARG A 68 -3.30 17.83 8.83
N ILE A 69 -4.23 17.37 9.68
CA ILE A 69 -4.76 18.13 10.80
C ILE A 69 -4.47 17.34 12.09
N SER A 70 -3.81 17.97 13.06
CA SER A 70 -3.66 17.42 14.41
C SER A 70 -4.73 18.00 15.32
N SER A 71 -5.21 17.23 16.30
CA SER A 71 -6.12 17.73 17.35
C SER A 71 -5.46 18.80 18.24
N THR A 72 -4.13 18.83 18.27
CA THR A 72 -3.34 19.86 18.97
C THR A 72 -3.17 21.14 18.17
N ASN A 73 -3.58 21.16 16.90
CA ASN A 73 -3.48 22.39 16.11
C ASN A 73 -4.59 23.36 16.54
N PRO A 74 -4.31 24.68 16.55
CA PRO A 74 -5.37 25.66 16.70
C PRO A 74 -6.43 25.44 15.62
N LEU A 75 -7.70 25.63 15.99
CA LEU A 75 -8.83 25.42 15.11
C LEU A 75 -8.72 26.43 13.95
N ARG A 76 -8.41 25.93 12.74
CA ARG A 76 -8.46 26.75 11.52
C ARG A 76 -9.90 27.18 11.28
N THR A 77 -10.08 28.43 10.88
CA THR A 77 -11.36 28.92 10.37
C THR A 77 -11.75 28.18 9.09
N PHE A 78 -13.03 28.26 8.70
CA PHE A 78 -13.51 27.66 7.46
C PHE A 78 -12.74 28.19 6.23
N ASP A 79 -12.44 29.49 6.20
CA ASP A 79 -11.74 30.13 5.09
C ASP A 79 -10.29 29.66 4.96
N GLU A 80 -9.56 29.52 6.07
CA GLU A 80 -8.20 28.96 6.08
C GLU A 80 -8.17 27.51 5.60
N ASN A 81 -9.16 26.71 6.00
CA ASN A 81 -9.28 25.33 5.52
C ASN A 81 -9.56 25.27 4.01
N ARG A 82 -10.41 26.17 3.50
CA ARG A 82 -10.69 26.29 2.07
C ARG A 82 -9.43 26.69 1.30
N GLN A 83 -8.67 27.67 1.79
CA GLN A 83 -7.43 28.10 1.14
C GLN A 83 -6.40 26.97 1.04
N VAL A 84 -6.19 26.22 2.11
CA VAL A 84 -5.28 25.05 2.13
C VAL A 84 -5.75 23.96 1.15
N LEU A 85 -7.05 23.75 1.03
CA LEU A 85 -7.61 22.80 0.06
C LEU A 85 -7.39 23.26 -1.39
N GLU A 86 -7.65 24.53 -1.70
CA GLU A 86 -7.45 25.09 -3.05
C GLU A 86 -5.96 25.06 -3.46
N GLU A 87 -5.05 25.38 -2.54
CA GLU A 87 -3.60 25.29 -2.78
C GLU A 87 -3.16 23.85 -3.09
N PHE A 88 -3.71 22.87 -2.35
CA PHE A 88 -3.47 21.45 -2.60
C PHE A 88 -4.03 20.99 -3.97
N LEU A 89 -5.24 21.42 -4.33
CA LEU A 89 -5.84 21.10 -5.62
C LEU A 89 -5.12 21.79 -6.80
N SER A 90 -4.52 22.95 -6.58
CA SER A 90 -3.71 23.64 -7.58
C SER A 90 -2.37 22.94 -7.84
N THR A 91 -1.73 22.38 -6.81
CA THR A 91 -0.43 21.70 -6.92
C THR A 91 -0.53 20.30 -7.54
N SER A 92 -1.68 19.63 -7.38
CA SER A 92 -1.96 18.31 -7.97
C SER A 92 -2.29 18.33 -9.47
N LYS A 93 -2.57 19.50 -10.07
CA LYS A 93 -2.86 19.64 -11.51
C LYS A 93 -1.61 19.81 -12.40
N GLN A 94 -0.41 19.87 -11.82
CA GLN A 94 0.83 20.12 -12.54
C GLN A 94 1.76 18.90 -12.66
N GLN A 95 1.33 17.72 -12.22
CA GLN A 95 2.09 16.48 -12.27
C GLN A 95 1.40 15.40 -13.12
#